data_AF-A0A752EG28-F1
#
_entry.id   AF-A0A752EG28-F1
#
_cell.length_a   1.000
_cell.length_b   1.000
_cell.length_c   1.000
_cell.angle_alpha   90.00
_cell.angle_beta   90.00
_cell.angle_gamma   90.00
#
_symmetry.space_group_name_H-M   'P 1'
#
loop_
_entity.id
_entity.type
_entity.pdbx_description
1 polymer ?
#
loop_
_entity_poly.entity_id
_entity_poly.type
_entity_poly.pdbx_seq_one_letter_code
_entity_poly.pdbx_strand_id
1 'polypeptide(L)' 'MDNETKRSRTEKTLKQKVAFAQLELNRLKSMEKSEQKKVETRLKIILGAEVAKAMNCGIEQVDK' A
#
# COMPACT_ATOMS: atom_id res chain seq x y z
N MET A 1 45.46 15.55 -21.88
CA MET A 1 44.26 14.81 -22.32
C MET A 1 43.37 14.66 -21.11
N ASP A 2 42.37 15.53 -21.05
CA ASP A 2 41.53 15.86 -19.90
C ASP A 2 40.61 14.70 -19.49
N ASN A 3 40.95 14.03 -18.38
CA ASN A 3 40.14 12.92 -17.87
C ASN A 3 39.64 13.12 -16.43
N GLU A 4 39.73 14.34 -15.90
CA GLU A 4 39.27 14.64 -14.53
C GLU A 4 37.92 15.38 -14.47
N THR A 5 37.42 15.89 -15.60
CA THR A 5 36.25 16.78 -15.63
C THR A 5 34.89 16.06 -15.63
N LYS A 6 34.85 14.74 -15.44
CA LYS A 6 33.60 13.93 -15.43
C LYS A 6 33.08 13.54 -14.04
N ARG A 7 33.62 14.10 -12.96
CA ARG A 7 33.03 13.94 -11.60
C ARG A 7 32.11 15.09 -11.22
N SER A 8 31.26 15.57 -12.14
CA SER A 8 30.17 16.51 -11.82
C SER A 8 28.84 15.82 -11.49
N ARG A 9 28.84 14.50 -11.32
CA ARG A 9 27.70 13.77 -10.76
C ARG A 9 27.95 13.64 -9.27
N THR A 10 27.54 14.64 -8.49
CA THR A 10 27.59 14.65 -7.02
C THR A 10 27.02 13.33 -6.52
N GLU A 11 27.90 12.40 -6.15
CA GLU A 11 27.47 11.06 -5.77
C GLU A 11 26.75 11.20 -4.44
N LYS A 12 25.48 10.75 -4.38
CA LYS A 12 24.71 10.82 -3.13
C LYS A 12 25.50 10.10 -2.04
N THR A 13 25.65 10.76 -0.90
CA THR A 13 26.31 10.14 0.26
C THR A 13 25.51 8.88 0.66
N LEU A 14 26.19 7.91 1.29
CA LEU A 14 25.53 6.67 1.73
C LEU A 14 24.29 6.97 2.59
N LYS A 15 24.37 7.98 3.47
CA LYS A 15 23.24 8.44 4.29
C LYS A 15 22.05 8.89 3.46
N GLN A 16 22.29 9.66 2.39
CA GLN A 16 21.23 10.09 1.47
C GLN A 16 20.63 8.90 0.73
N LYS A 17 21.46 7.96 0.24
CA LYS A 17 20.98 6.74 -0.42
C LYS A 17 20.07 5.92 0.51
N VAL A 18 20.45 5.77 1.78
CA VAL A 18 19.64 5.10 2.82
C VAL A 18 18.33 5.85 3.09
N ALA A 19 18.38 7.17 3.24
CA ALA A 19 17.19 7.97 3.46
C ALA A 19 16.20 7.87 2.29
N PHE A 20 16.67 7.91 1.04
CA PHE A 20 15.85 7.71 -0.15
C PHE A 20 15.21 6.31 -0.16
N ALA A 21 15.97 5.26 0.14
CA ALA A 21 15.44 3.91 0.22
C ALA A 21 14.36 3.77 1.32
N GLN A 22 14.57 4.42 2.47
CA GLN A 22 13.61 4.39 3.57
C GLN A 22 12.31 5.14 3.22
N LEU A 23 12.41 6.28 2.52
CA LEU A 23 11.23 7.02 2.04
C LEU A 23 10.40 6.17 1.08
N GLU A 24 11.06 5.52 0.12
CA GLU A 24 10.38 4.64 -0.84
C GLU A 24 9.76 3.42 -0.15
N LEU A 25 10.47 2.81 0.80
CA LEU A 25 9.95 1.70 1.60
C LEU A 25 8.69 2.11 2.39
N ASN A 26 8.68 3.30 2.98
CA ASN A 26 7.53 3.81 3.73
C ASN A 26 6.32 4.06 2.81
N ARG A 27 6.56 4.57 1.60
CA ARG A 27 5.54 4.77 0.57
C ARG A 27 4.91 3.43 0.17
N LEU A 28 5.74 2.43 -0.16
CA LEU A 28 5.28 1.10 -0.55
C LEU A 28 4.48 0.41 0.56
N LYS A 29 4.97 0.45 1.81
CA LYS A 29 4.23 -0.09 2.97
C LYS A 29 2.87 0.59 3.18
N SER A 30 2.78 1.89 2.93
CA SER A 30 1.52 2.63 3.06
C SER A 30 0.52 2.23 1.97
N MET A 31 1.01 2.03 0.74
CA MET A 31 0.20 1.51 -0.36
C MET A 31 -0.30 0.09 -0.09
N GLU A 32 0.59 -0.80 0.37
CA GLU A 32 0.25 -2.19 0.74
C GLU A 32 -0.90 -2.24 1.77
N LYS A 33 -0.80 -1.44 2.85
CA LYS A 33 -1.88 -1.33 3.85
C LYS A 33 -3.20 -0.85 3.25
N SER A 34 -3.15 0.11 2.32
CA SER A 34 -4.35 0.62 1.65
C SER A 34 -5.02 -0.46 0.81
N GLU A 35 -4.24 -1.19 0.01
CA GLU A 35 -4.76 -2.29 -0.82
C GLU A 35 -5.28 -3.45 0.03
N GLN A 36 -4.58 -3.79 1.12
CA GLN A 36 -5.05 -4.80 2.06
C GLN A 36 -6.43 -4.45 2.65
N LYS A 37 -6.62 -3.19 3.09
CA LYS A 37 -7.93 -2.73 3.59
C LYS A 37 -9.03 -2.83 2.53
N LYS A 38 -8.74 -2.47 1.27
CA LYS A 38 -9.72 -2.59 0.18
C LYS A 38 -10.14 -4.04 -0.04
N VAL A 39 -9.17 -4.95 -0.08
CA VAL A 39 -9.43 -6.39 -0.25
C VAL A 39 -10.24 -6.94 0.93
N GLU A 40 -9.84 -6.61 2.16
CA GLU A 40 -10.55 -7.06 3.37
C GLU A 40 -11.99 -6.56 3.41
N THR A 41 -12.24 -5.28 3.12
CA THR A 41 -13.59 -4.71 3.05
C THR A 41 -14.42 -5.41 1.99
N ARG A 42 -13.85 -5.67 0.80
CA ARG A 42 -14.58 -6.35 -0.28
C ARG A 42 -14.93 -7.78 0.09
N LEU A 43 -14.02 -8.51 0.74
CA LEU A 43 -14.26 -9.86 1.25
C LEU A 43 -15.37 -9.87 2.32
N LYS A 44 -15.35 -8.91 3.25
CA LYS A 44 -16.40 -8.77 4.28
C LYS A 44 -17.77 -8.52 3.67
N ILE A 45 -17.87 -7.68 2.64
CA ILE A 45 -19.12 -7.42 1.94
C ILE A 45 -19.64 -8.69 1.26
N ILE A 46 -18.79 -9.41 0.54
CA ILE A 46 -19.16 -10.65 -0.15
C ILE A 46 -19.64 -11.69 0.87
N LEU A 47 -18.85 -11.93 1.91
CA LEU A 47 -19.19 -12.89 2.96
C LEU A 47 -20.48 -12.48 3.69
N GLY A 48 -20.65 -11.20 4.00
CA GLY A 48 -21.87 -10.68 4.61
C GLY A 48 -23.10 -10.95 3.74
N ALA A 49 -23.00 -10.75 2.43
CA ALA A 49 -24.06 -11.07 1.48
C ALA A 49 -24.35 -12.58 1.40
N GLU A 50 -23.31 -13.42 1.41
CA GLU A 50 -23.45 -14.89 1.41
C GLU A 50 -24.16 -15.37 2.68
N VAL A 51 -23.77 -14.86 3.85
CA VAL A 51 -24.39 -15.18 5.14
C VAL A 51 -25.85 -14.72 5.17
N ALA A 52 -26.13 -13.48 4.75
CA ALA A 52 -27.50 -12.95 4.68
C ALA A 52 -28.40 -13.81 3.79
N LYS A 53 -27.88 -14.23 2.62
CA LYS A 53 -28.58 -15.15 1.71
C LYS A 53 -28.86 -16.50 2.38
N ALA A 54 -27.88 -17.09 3.07
CA ALA A 54 -28.04 -18.38 3.74
C ALA A 54 -29.04 -18.32 4.91
N MET A 55 -29.07 -17.21 5.64
CA MET A 55 -29.98 -16.99 6.77
C MET A 55 -31.36 -16.47 6.35
N ASN A 56 -31.57 -16.19 5.05
CA ASN A 56 -32.77 -15.55 4.52
C ASN A 56 -33.09 -14.21 5.24
N CYS A 57 -32.04 -13.51 5.67
CA CYS A 57 -32.11 -12.21 6.36
C CYS A 57 -31.85 -11.11 5.33
N GLY A 58 -32.81 -10.19 5.17
CA GLY A 58 -32.60 -8.98 4.36
C GLY A 58 -31.66 -8.00 5.07
N ILE A 59 -30.96 -7.15 4.31
CA ILE A 59 -30.10 -6.06 4.85
C ILE A 59 -30.89 -5.18 5.83
N GLU A 60 -32.19 -4.99 5.57
CA GLU A 60 -33.15 -4.22 6.38
C GLU A 60 -33.34 -4.77 7.81
N GLN A 61 -33.01 -6.04 8.07
CA GLN A 61 -33.10 -6.65 9.41
C GLN A 61 -31.83 -6.48 10.24
N VAL A 62 -30.69 -6.17 9.60
CA VAL A 62 -29.36 -6.11 10.22
C VAL A 62 -28.94 -4.67 10.51
N ASP A 63 -29.38 -3.70 9.70
CA ASP A 63 -29.14 -2.25 9.91
C ASP A 63 -30.17 -1.68 10.91
N LYS A 64 -29.86 -1.79 12.21
CA LYS A 64 -30.66 -1.24 13.33
C LYS A 64 -29.82 -0.34 14.22
#